data_AF-A0A812JZ98-F1
#
_entry.id   AF-A0A812JZ98-F1
#
_cell.length_a   1.000
_cell.length_b   1.000
_cell.length_c   1.000
_cell.angle_alpha   90.00
_cell.angle_beta   90.00
_cell.angle_gamma   90.00
#
_symmetry.space_group_name_H-M   'P 1'
#
loop_
_entity.id
_entity.type
_entity.pdbx_description
1 polymer ?
#
loop_
_entity_poly.entity_id
_entity_poly.type
_entity_poly.pdbx_seq_one_letter_code
_entity_poly.pdbx_strand_id
1 'polypeptide(L)'
;MTTGSMPRLPGKLHFVPRTRRGCWGPPQCLMIAYLESLDDEWTGHYDLAQRNCVHFSDWVARRLHLAALPDDLVGQAAEVMQTPVARLVLGTLHMVERLRGHATRL
;
A
#
# COMPACT_ATOMS: atom_id res chain seq x y z
N MET A 1 4.66 -29.26 -9.76
CA MET A 1 3.82 -28.05 -9.87
C MET A 1 2.57 -28.27 -9.02
N THR A 2 2.63 -27.89 -7.75
CA THR A 2 1.50 -27.97 -6.82
C THR A 2 0.95 -26.56 -6.65
N THR A 3 -0.26 -26.32 -7.16
CA THR A 3 -1.06 -25.14 -6.85
C THR A 3 -1.37 -25.16 -5.36
N GLY A 4 -0.56 -24.47 -4.57
CA GLY A 4 -0.78 -24.26 -3.15
C GLY A 4 -2.02 -23.38 -2.98
N SER A 5 -3.15 -24.01 -2.71
CA SER A 5 -4.38 -23.33 -2.30
C SER A 5 -4.09 -22.47 -1.07
N MET A 6 -4.29 -21.15 -1.20
CA MET A 6 -4.20 -20.21 -0.06
C MET A 6 -5.08 -20.72 1.09
N PRO A 7 -4.58 -20.69 2.35
CA PRO A 7 -5.44 -20.95 3.49
C PRO A 7 -6.53 -19.88 3.51
N ARG A 8 -7.78 -20.32 3.32
CA ARG A 8 -8.94 -19.45 3.51
C ARG A 8 -8.91 -18.98 4.96
N LEU A 9 -8.68 -17.69 5.18
CA LEU A 9 -8.83 -17.09 6.50
C LEU A 9 -10.21 -17.49 7.04
N PRO A 10 -10.28 -18.10 8.24
CA PRO A 10 -11.54 -18.61 8.76
C PRO A 10 -12.45 -17.44 9.09
N GLY A 11 -13.46 -17.23 8.24
CA GLY A 11 -14.52 -16.26 8.48
C GLY A 11 -14.12 -14.82 8.18
N LYS A 12 -15.15 -13.99 7.97
CA LYS A 12 -15.00 -12.53 7.96
C LYS A 12 -14.23 -12.13 9.22
N LEU A 13 -13.24 -11.24 9.12
CA LEU A 13 -12.68 -10.58 10.30
C LEU A 13 -13.84 -9.81 10.95
N HIS A 14 -14.48 -10.45 11.93
CA HIS A 14 -15.61 -9.87 12.64
C HIS A 14 -15.04 -8.80 13.58
N PHE A 15 -15.11 -7.55 13.14
CA PHE A 15 -14.93 -6.41 14.04
C PHE A 15 -16.03 -6.47 15.11
N VAL A 16 -15.63 -6.63 16.37
CA VAL A 16 -16.56 -6.68 17.50
C VAL A 16 -17.24 -5.32 17.63
N PRO A 17 -18.59 -5.24 17.63
CA PRO A 17 -19.30 -3.98 17.81
C PRO A 17 -18.94 -3.34 19.17
N ARG A 18 -18.70 -2.02 19.15
CA ARG A 18 -18.28 -1.19 20.28
C ARG A 18 -19.04 -1.47 21.60
N THR A 19 -18.29 -1.79 22.65
CA THR A 19 -18.63 -1.36 24.02
C THR A 19 -17.80 -0.13 24.38
N ARG A 20 -18.39 0.82 25.12
CA ARG A 20 -17.98 2.22 25.42
C ARG A 20 -16.52 2.57 25.80
N ARG A 21 -15.53 1.67 25.78
CA ARG A 21 -14.13 1.97 26.14
C ARG A 21 -13.15 1.18 25.25
N GLY A 22 -12.49 1.87 24.32
CA GLY A 22 -11.37 1.34 23.54
C GLY A 22 -11.76 0.60 22.27
N CYS A 23 -11.15 0.98 21.14
CA CYS A 23 -11.22 0.22 19.89
C CYS A 23 -10.27 -0.98 20.01
N TRP A 24 -10.79 -2.19 20.18
CA TRP A 24 -9.99 -3.40 19.99
C TRP A 24 -10.03 -3.73 18.51
N GLY A 25 -8.96 -3.37 17.79
CA GLY A 25 -8.71 -3.91 16.46
C GLY A 25 -8.48 -5.42 16.51
N PRO A 26 -8.31 -6.08 15.35
CA PRO A 26 -7.85 -7.46 15.35
C PRO A 26 -6.55 -7.57 16.17
N PRO A 27 -6.31 -8.71 16.86
CA PRO A 27 -5.03 -9.00 17.47
C PRO A 27 -3.89 -8.66 16.51
N GLN A 28 -2.86 -7.98 17.01
CA GLN A 28 -1.74 -7.51 16.18
C GLN A 28 -1.12 -8.64 15.35
N CYS A 29 -1.01 -9.85 15.91
CA CYS A 29 -0.51 -11.02 15.22
C CYS A 29 -1.34 -11.41 13.97
N LEU A 30 -2.67 -11.25 14.01
CA LEU A 30 -3.53 -11.51 12.86
C LEU A 30 -3.40 -10.42 11.79
N MET A 31 -3.20 -9.16 12.21
CA MET A 31 -2.91 -8.08 11.28
C MET A 31 -1.56 -8.29 10.58
N ILE A 32 -0.53 -8.69 11.32
CA ILE A 32 0.79 -9.00 10.74
C ILE A 32 0.69 -10.15 9.74
N ALA A 33 0.09 -11.28 10.13
CA ALA A 33 -0.08 -12.43 9.23
C ALA A 33 -0.90 -12.07 7.98
N TYR A 34 -1.92 -11.21 8.13
CA TYR A 34 -2.66 -10.68 7.00
C TYR A 34 -1.76 -9.82 6.08
N LEU A 35 -1.01 -8.87 6.61
CA LEU A 35 -0.11 -8.01 5.83
C LEU A 35 0.99 -8.82 5.13
N GLU A 36 1.56 -9.82 5.78
CA GLU A 36 2.53 -10.75 5.19
C GLU A 36 1.92 -11.57 4.04
N SER A 37 0.62 -11.89 4.12
CA SER A 37 -0.07 -12.57 3.02
C SER A 37 -0.28 -11.70 1.77
N LEU A 38 -0.03 -10.39 1.85
CA LEU A 38 -0.17 -9.44 0.75
C LEU A 38 1.12 -9.26 -0.07
N ASP A 39 2.21 -9.90 0.36
CA ASP A 39 3.56 -9.68 -0.18
C ASP A 39 3.59 -9.87 -1.71
N ASP A 40 2.99 -10.95 -2.22
CA ASP A 40 2.95 -11.24 -3.66
C ASP A 40 2.13 -10.23 -4.49
N GLU A 41 1.14 -9.55 -3.87
CA GLU A 41 0.29 -8.60 -4.59
C GLU A 41 0.88 -7.19 -4.58
N TRP A 42 1.54 -6.77 -3.50
CA TRP A 42 1.97 -5.37 -3.32
C TRP A 42 3.48 -5.15 -3.35
N THR A 43 4.30 -6.17 -3.10
CA THR A 43 5.75 -6.01 -3.03
C THR A 43 6.37 -5.89 -4.41
N GLY A 44 7.36 -5.00 -4.54
CA GLY A 44 8.08 -4.77 -5.81
C GLY A 44 7.33 -3.94 -6.86
N HIS A 45 6.11 -3.49 -6.57
CA HIS A 45 5.25 -2.77 -7.52
C HIS A 45 4.99 -1.30 -7.13
N TYR A 46 5.90 -0.67 -6.37
CA TYR A 46 5.69 0.72 -5.93
C TYR A 46 5.74 1.70 -7.12
N ASP A 47 4.66 2.47 -7.30
CA ASP A 47 4.60 3.61 -8.20
C ASP A 47 4.08 4.83 -7.43
N LEU A 48 4.83 5.94 -7.48
CA LEU A 48 4.52 7.12 -6.67
C LEU A 48 3.14 7.71 -7.02
N ALA A 49 2.69 7.62 -8.27
CA ALA A 49 1.45 8.23 -8.73
C ALA A 49 0.23 7.31 -8.58
N GLN A 50 0.39 6.02 -8.85
CA GLN A 50 -0.70 5.07 -9.07
C GLN A 50 -0.68 3.88 -8.09
N ARG A 51 0.42 3.64 -7.37
CA ARG A 51 0.58 2.48 -6.50
C ARG A 51 1.51 2.74 -5.33
N ASN A 52 1.10 3.68 -4.48
CA ASN A 52 1.85 4.14 -3.32
C ASN A 52 1.19 3.72 -1.99
N CYS A 53 1.69 4.24 -0.87
CA CYS A 53 1.19 3.92 0.47
C CYS A 53 -0.30 4.29 0.70
N VAL A 54 -0.81 5.32 0.02
CA VAL A 54 -2.22 5.73 0.11
C VAL A 54 -3.10 4.69 -0.58
N HIS A 55 -2.69 4.25 -1.78
CA HIS A 55 -3.39 3.20 -2.53
C HIS A 55 -3.39 1.87 -1.76
N PHE A 56 -2.28 1.52 -1.14
CA PHE A 56 -2.20 0.34 -0.28
C PHE A 56 -3.16 0.45 0.91
N SER A 57 -3.18 1.60 1.58
CA SER A 57 -4.05 1.82 2.74
C SER A 57 -5.53 1.76 2.36
N ASP A 58 -5.93 2.37 1.24
CA ASP A 58 -7.29 2.29 0.72
C ASP A 58 -7.68 0.85 0.34
N TRP A 59 -6.79 0.15 -0.35
CA TRP A 59 -7.01 -1.25 -0.74
C TRP A 59 -7.18 -2.16 0.48
N VAL A 60 -6.32 -2.03 1.50
CA VAL A 60 -6.43 -2.78 2.76
C VAL A 60 -7.73 -2.44 3.48
N ALA A 61 -8.07 -1.15 3.58
CA ALA A 61 -9.30 -0.71 4.23
C ALA A 61 -10.54 -1.33 3.56
N ARG A 62 -10.64 -1.27 2.23
CA ARG A 62 -11.75 -1.88 1.47
C ARG A 62 -11.83 -3.39 1.68
N ARG A 63 -10.70 -4.08 1.67
CA ARG A 63 -10.65 -5.55 1.84
C ARG A 63 -11.01 -6.00 3.25
N LEU A 64 -10.71 -5.18 4.25
CA LEU A 64 -11.15 -5.37 5.63
C LEU A 64 -12.58 -4.86 5.89
N HIS A 65 -13.30 -4.42 4.86
CA HIS A 65 -14.64 -3.81 4.95
C HIS A 65 -14.69 -2.61 5.91
N LEU A 66 -13.59 -1.87 5.99
CA LEU A 66 -13.50 -0.58 6.68
C LEU A 66 -13.93 0.56 5.74
N ALA A 67 -14.03 1.76 6.29
CA ALA A 67 -14.25 2.95 5.50
C ALA A 67 -13.09 3.13 4.51
N ALA A 68 -13.42 3.26 3.23
CA ALA A 68 -12.46 3.62 2.19
C ALA A 68 -11.85 5.00 2.49
N LEU A 69 -10.65 5.24 1.98
CA LEU A 69 -10.04 6.55 2.06
C LEU A 69 -10.77 7.52 1.11
N PRO A 70 -10.77 8.82 1.43
CA PRO A 70 -11.30 9.85 0.54
C PRO A 70 -10.62 9.83 -0.85
N ASP A 71 -11.40 9.99 -1.92
CA ASP A 71 -10.90 9.90 -3.31
C ASP A 71 -9.90 11.03 -3.64
N ASP A 72 -10.03 12.19 -3.02
CA ASP A 72 -9.09 13.31 -3.14
C ASP A 72 -7.71 12.93 -2.60
N LEU A 73 -7.65 12.20 -1.49
CA LEU A 73 -6.40 11.71 -0.92
C LEU A 73 -5.76 10.63 -1.81
N VAL A 74 -6.56 9.69 -2.34
CA VAL A 74 -6.06 8.63 -3.24
C VAL A 74 -5.57 9.21 -4.57
N GLY A 75 -6.30 10.17 -5.14
CA GLY A 75 -5.98 10.82 -6.41
C GLY A 75 -4.92 11.92 -6.35
N GLN A 76 -4.60 12.43 -5.15
CA GLN A 76 -3.71 13.57 -4.96
C GLN A 76 -2.34 13.40 -5.64
N ALA A 77 -1.76 12.20 -5.54
CA ALA A 77 -0.46 11.94 -6.15
C ALA A 77 -0.54 12.05 -7.68
N ALA A 78 -1.56 11.48 -8.30
CA ALA A 78 -1.75 11.56 -9.75
C ALA A 78 -1.98 13.01 -10.23
N GLU A 79 -2.67 13.84 -9.44
CA GLU A 79 -2.88 15.25 -9.75
C GLU A 79 -1.56 16.04 -9.68
N VAL A 80 -0.79 15.89 -8.58
CA VAL A 80 0.50 16.57 -8.41
C VAL A 80 1.47 16.20 -9.54
N MET A 81 1.47 14.95 -9.96
CA MET A 81 2.35 14.44 -11.03
C MET A 81 2.07 15.06 -12.41
N GLN A 82 0.91 15.68 -12.60
CA GLN A 82 0.59 16.40 -13.84
C GLN A 82 1.23 17.78 -13.89
N THR A 83 1.70 18.32 -12.76
CA THR A 83 2.28 19.67 -12.69
C THR A 83 3.68 19.74 -13.35
N PRO A 84 4.06 20.89 -13.93
CA PRO A 84 5.42 21.09 -14.45
C PRO A 84 6.51 20.89 -13.38
N VAL A 85 6.22 21.27 -12.13
CA VAL A 85 7.15 21.14 -11.01
C VAL A 85 7.43 19.67 -10.71
N ALA A 86 6.40 18.83 -10.64
CA ALA A 86 6.59 17.40 -10.39
C ALA A 86 7.43 16.74 -11.50
N ARG A 87 7.20 17.09 -12.77
CA ARG A 87 8.01 16.57 -13.89
C ARG A 87 9.49 16.94 -13.76
N LEU A 88 9.77 18.18 -13.35
CA LEU A 88 11.14 18.65 -13.13
C LEU A 88 11.83 17.93 -11.97
N VAL A 89 11.12 17.75 -10.85
CA VAL A 89 11.62 17.03 -9.68
C VAL A 89 11.91 15.56 -10.03
N LEU A 90 10.97 14.85 -10.69
CA LEU A 90 11.16 13.46 -11.10
C LEU A 90 12.31 13.30 -12.10
N GLY A 91 12.43 14.21 -13.07
CA GLY A 91 13.54 14.20 -14.01
C GLY A 91 14.89 14.33 -13.30
N THR A 92 14.95 15.19 -12.27
CA THR A 92 16.14 15.37 -11.42
C THR A 92 16.45 14.12 -10.61
N LEU A 93 15.44 13.51 -9.97
CA LEU A 93 15.61 12.28 -9.19
C LEU A 93 16.13 11.12 -10.06
N HIS A 94 15.52 10.89 -11.23
CA HIS A 94 15.99 9.88 -12.18
C HIS A 94 17.42 10.14 -12.68
N MET A 95 17.81 11.41 -12.83
CA MET A 95 19.20 11.75 -13.17
C MET A 95 20.16 11.37 -12.03
N VAL A 96 19.82 11.70 -10.78
CA VAL A 96 20.62 11.38 -9.60
C VAL A 96 20.77 9.86 -9.43
N GLU A 97 19.70 9.10 -9.59
CA GLU A 97 19.74 7.63 -9.50
C GLU A 97 20.63 7.00 -10.57
N ARG A 98 20.54 7.49 -11.81
CA ARG A 98 21.44 7.06 -12.89
C ARG A 98 22.90 7.33 -12.52
N LEU A 99 23.22 8.52 -12.04
CA LEU A 99 24.60 8.87 -11.65
C LEU A 99 25.10 7.99 -10.50
N ARG A 100 24.25 7.75 -9.49
CA ARG A 100 24.58 6.85 -8.36
C ARG A 100 24.87 5.42 -8.83
N GLY A 101 24.06 4.89 -9.75
CA GLY A 101 24.26 3.54 -10.31
C GLY A 101 25.55 3.39 -11.12
N HIS A 102 26.08 4.47 -11.70
CA HIS A 102 27.40 4.46 -12.35
C HIS A 102 28.52 4.51 -11.33
N ALA A 103 28.38 5.33 -10.27
CA ALA A 103 29.39 5.47 -9.22
C ALA A 103 29.61 4.18 -8.43
N THR A 104 28.59 3.33 -8.26
CA THR A 104 28.71 2.05 -7.54
C THR A 104 29.26 0.89 -8.38
N ARG A 105 29.60 1.13 -9.66
CA ARG A 105 30.17 0.10 -10.58
C ARG A 105 31.66 0.30 -10.86
N LEU A 106 32.27 1.35 -10.32
CA LEU A 106 33.71 1.65 -10.36
C LEU A 106 34.37 1.21 -9.05
#